data_AF-A0A2D5AI32-F1
#
_entry.id   AF-A0A2D5AI32-F1
#
_cell.length_a   1.000
_cell.length_b   1.000
_cell.length_c   1.000
_cell.angle_alpha   90.00
_cell.angle_beta   90.00
_cell.angle_gamma   90.00
#
_symmetry.space_group_name_H-M   'P 1'
#
loop_
_entity.id
_entity.type
_entity.pdbx_description
1 polymer ?
#
loop_
_entity_poly.entity_id
_entity_poly.type
_entity_poly.pdbx_seq_one_letter_code
_entity_poly.pdbx_strand_id
1 'polypeptide(L)'
;MKPMNLSSKLALSAFLLSSVPGAAQEVVYDDFSMNPGYEYMVYYSVDSGVAGTAAMASWDLAFDVRPMGGTASINGGQGMSLFPAGPLSGWDNIDESFANSAGDLEPFQNGTSYWSEGAFSQGGDGNFDLGWGVYDVVTHTVASDSMYVISLPDGTWKKFALLSLVSGVYSFQCADLDGSNFFEDQVAKSDYLGKIHAFYNLTNQEEMDLEPSTGWDMLFLRYVEEIQPGVNYGVTGALTHPNVRVQEHSGLPDPFMDGVMDATAMTDSINVVGWDWKTYAGGSFTVLDDRCYFMETVTGAHWRVVFTGFEGSMTGNVELGKVLVSGADVAEPFAATAHLFPNPANQGEEVTLTSEYGFSQIAIWSVNGAKVDDIRVQGPTYTLSTTDLEPGLYLVEARSILGREVIRLVVQ
;
A
#
# COMPACT_ATOMS: atom_id res chain seq x y z
N MET A 1 -37.20 2.00 -87.14
CA MET A 1 -36.67 1.01 -86.18
C MET A 1 -35.74 1.74 -85.22
N LYS A 2 -36.04 1.66 -83.91
CA LYS A 2 -35.32 2.34 -82.81
C LYS A 2 -33.87 1.84 -82.68
N PRO A 3 -32.89 2.70 -82.41
CA PRO A 3 -31.70 2.29 -81.68
C PRO A 3 -31.99 2.32 -80.17
N MET A 4 -31.58 1.23 -79.52
CA MET A 4 -31.78 0.92 -78.11
C MET A 4 -30.60 1.46 -77.30
N ASN A 5 -30.89 2.38 -76.37
CA ASN A 5 -29.96 2.83 -75.32
C ASN A 5 -29.71 1.68 -74.34
N LEU A 6 -28.45 1.36 -74.07
CA LEU A 6 -28.05 0.70 -72.83
C LEU A 6 -26.93 1.52 -72.18
N SER A 7 -27.30 2.34 -71.20
CA SER A 7 -26.36 3.00 -70.29
C SER A 7 -25.94 1.97 -69.22
N SER A 8 -24.69 1.51 -69.23
CA SER A 8 -24.11 0.83 -68.07
C SER A 8 -23.66 1.88 -67.06
N LYS A 9 -24.42 2.03 -65.96
CA LYS A 9 -23.97 2.76 -64.78
C LYS A 9 -23.14 1.78 -63.94
N LEU A 10 -21.81 1.94 -63.95
CA LEU A 10 -20.94 1.39 -62.91
C LEU A 10 -21.29 2.10 -61.60
N ALA A 11 -21.92 1.40 -60.67
CA ALA A 11 -22.05 1.85 -59.28
C ALA A 11 -20.78 1.42 -58.54
N LEU A 12 -19.86 2.36 -58.33
CA LEU A 12 -18.70 2.19 -57.48
C LEU A 12 -19.16 2.36 -56.02
N SER A 13 -19.49 1.25 -55.34
CA SER A 13 -19.75 1.27 -53.90
C SER A 13 -18.43 1.51 -53.16
N ALA A 14 -18.18 2.75 -52.75
CA ALA A 14 -17.14 3.07 -51.78
C ALA A 14 -17.58 2.53 -50.41
N PHE A 15 -17.01 1.40 -50.00
CA PHE A 15 -17.07 0.95 -48.61
C PHE A 15 -16.15 1.87 -47.80
N LEU A 16 -16.72 2.93 -47.21
CA LEU A 16 -16.06 3.68 -46.14
C LEU A 16 -16.03 2.76 -44.91
N LEU A 17 -14.92 2.03 -44.75
CA LEU A 17 -14.53 1.49 -43.46
C LEU A 17 -14.25 2.69 -42.55
N SER A 18 -15.23 3.09 -41.76
CA SER A 18 -15.01 3.91 -40.58
C SER A 18 -14.21 3.07 -39.59
N SER A 19 -12.89 3.22 -39.60
CA SER A 19 -12.07 2.82 -38.46
C SER A 19 -12.55 3.63 -37.26
N VAL A 20 -13.21 2.96 -36.33
CA VAL A 20 -13.37 3.50 -34.97
C VAL A 20 -11.95 3.59 -34.42
N PRO A 21 -11.43 4.77 -34.05
CA PRO A 21 -10.21 4.81 -33.26
C PRO A 21 -10.57 4.17 -31.92
N GLY A 22 -10.15 2.91 -31.73
CA GLY A 22 -10.04 2.37 -30.38
C GLY A 22 -9.06 3.29 -29.65
N ALA A 23 -9.50 3.91 -28.56
CA ALA A 23 -8.57 4.60 -27.68
C ALA A 23 -7.62 3.54 -27.12
N ALA A 24 -6.43 3.40 -27.70
CA ALA A 24 -5.35 2.68 -27.06
C ALA A 24 -5.04 3.44 -25.77
N GLN A 25 -5.09 2.76 -24.62
CA GLN A 25 -4.63 3.36 -23.37
C GLN A 25 -3.14 3.66 -23.53
N GLU A 26 -2.74 4.91 -23.28
CA GLU A 26 -1.36 5.35 -23.44
C GLU A 26 -0.49 4.74 -22.33
N VAL A 27 0.60 4.08 -22.73
CA VAL A 27 1.63 3.62 -21.79
C VAL A 27 2.54 4.80 -21.47
N VAL A 28 2.59 5.17 -20.19
CA VAL A 28 3.54 6.15 -19.67
C VAL A 28 4.74 5.38 -19.13
N TYR A 29 5.91 5.58 -19.70
CA TYR A 29 7.15 5.01 -19.19
C TYR A 29 7.78 5.92 -18.13
N ASP A 30 8.39 5.32 -17.12
CA ASP A 30 9.10 6.00 -16.04
C ASP A 30 10.37 5.22 -15.68
N ASP A 31 11.39 5.94 -15.25
CA ASP A 31 12.67 5.39 -14.81
C ASP A 31 13.22 6.18 -13.63
N PHE A 32 13.85 5.46 -12.71
CA PHE A 32 14.52 6.05 -11.56
C PHE A 32 15.65 5.17 -11.08
N SER A 33 16.48 5.72 -10.18
CA SER A 33 17.64 5.03 -9.64
C SER A 33 17.61 4.98 -8.11
N MET A 34 17.95 3.81 -7.56
CA MET A 34 18.31 3.62 -6.15
C MET A 34 19.79 3.93 -5.87
N ASN A 35 20.51 4.45 -6.88
CA ASN A 35 21.96 4.64 -6.94
C ASN A 35 22.77 3.33 -6.89
N PRO A 36 24.05 3.38 -7.32
CA PRO A 36 24.97 2.24 -7.20
C PRO A 36 25.02 1.69 -5.77
N GLY A 37 24.94 0.36 -5.64
CA GLY A 37 24.89 -0.34 -4.37
C GLY A 37 23.53 -0.29 -3.66
N TYR A 38 22.50 0.27 -4.30
CA TYR A 38 21.20 0.54 -3.67
C TYR A 38 21.36 1.46 -2.45
N GLU A 39 22.16 2.50 -2.61
CA GLU A 39 22.50 3.46 -1.54
C GLU A 39 21.25 4.18 -1.00
N TYR A 40 20.20 4.30 -1.82
CA TYR A 40 18.94 4.95 -1.44
C TYR A 40 17.76 3.99 -1.51
N MET A 41 16.83 4.14 -0.57
CA MET A 41 15.46 3.70 -0.74
C MET A 41 14.64 4.79 -1.45
N VAL A 42 13.68 4.38 -2.27
CA VAL A 42 12.89 5.28 -3.13
C VAL A 42 11.41 5.07 -2.86
N TYR A 43 10.74 6.12 -2.41
CA TYR A 43 9.29 6.18 -2.31
C TYR A 43 8.74 6.63 -3.66
N TYR A 44 7.88 5.81 -4.26
CA TYR A 44 7.37 5.99 -5.61
C TYR A 44 5.84 6.02 -5.58
N SER A 45 5.26 7.04 -6.21
CA SER A 45 3.83 7.17 -6.50
C SER A 45 3.58 6.70 -7.93
N VAL A 46 2.63 5.79 -8.13
CA VAL A 46 2.26 5.34 -9.47
C VAL A 46 1.71 6.52 -10.28
N ASP A 47 0.91 7.38 -9.64
CA ASP A 47 0.35 8.57 -10.28
C ASP A 47 1.42 9.57 -10.75
N SER A 48 2.48 9.80 -9.95
CA SER A 48 3.33 10.98 -10.10
C SER A 48 4.85 10.75 -10.17
N GLY A 49 5.31 9.50 -10.03
CA GLY A 49 6.73 9.15 -10.07
C GLY A 49 7.38 9.16 -8.68
N VAL A 50 8.68 9.46 -8.61
CA VAL A 50 9.42 9.50 -7.34
C VAL A 50 8.87 10.59 -6.40
N ALA A 51 8.35 10.16 -5.26
CA ALA A 51 7.78 11.00 -4.20
C ALA A 51 8.84 11.42 -3.16
N GLY A 52 9.88 10.61 -2.99
CA GLY A 52 10.98 10.92 -2.06
C GLY A 52 12.06 9.84 -2.07
N THR A 53 13.23 10.18 -1.53
CA THR A 53 14.34 9.24 -1.34
C THR A 53 14.97 9.44 0.03
N ALA A 54 15.56 8.37 0.55
CA ALA A 54 16.32 8.41 1.79
C ALA A 54 17.50 7.43 1.72
N ALA A 55 18.59 7.76 2.40
CA ALA A 55 19.77 6.91 2.41
C ALA A 55 19.46 5.60 3.15
N MET A 56 19.73 4.47 2.52
CA MET A 56 19.42 3.14 3.07
C MET A 56 20.18 2.87 4.37
N ALA A 57 21.36 3.47 4.55
CA ALA A 57 22.20 3.32 5.73
C ALA A 57 21.92 4.37 6.84
N SER A 58 20.93 5.25 6.67
CA SER A 58 20.67 6.30 7.69
C SER A 58 19.93 5.79 8.91
N TRP A 59 19.25 4.64 8.84
CA TRP A 59 18.39 4.12 9.90
C TRP A 59 18.70 2.69 10.29
N ASP A 60 18.45 2.37 11.57
CA ASP A 60 18.65 1.05 12.15
C ASP A 60 17.31 0.42 12.55
N LEU A 61 16.41 1.24 13.12
CA LEU A 61 15.08 0.84 13.57
C LEU A 61 13.99 1.65 12.87
N ALA A 62 12.83 1.04 12.70
CA ALA A 62 11.61 1.70 12.22
C ALA A 62 10.43 1.32 13.15
N PHE A 63 9.92 2.30 13.91
CA PHE A 63 8.80 2.11 14.84
C PHE A 63 7.48 2.30 14.11
N ASP A 64 6.52 1.40 14.30
CA ASP A 64 5.19 1.49 13.68
C ASP A 64 4.33 2.58 14.36
N VAL A 65 4.27 3.74 13.73
CA VAL A 65 3.59 4.93 14.26
C VAL A 65 2.12 5.04 13.83
N ARG A 66 1.61 4.06 13.10
CA ARG A 66 0.18 4.00 12.76
C ARG A 66 -0.66 3.92 14.05
N PRO A 67 -1.94 4.38 14.03
CA PRO A 67 -2.77 4.43 15.23
C PRO A 67 -2.88 3.11 16.00
N MET A 68 -2.94 1.98 15.29
CA MET A 68 -2.99 0.63 15.87
C MET A 68 -1.63 -0.10 15.81
N GLY A 69 -0.57 0.59 15.36
CA GLY A 69 0.77 0.03 15.34
C GLY A 69 1.26 -0.32 16.73
N GLY A 70 2.04 -1.38 16.86
CA GLY A 70 2.51 -1.85 18.17
C GLY A 70 3.88 -2.52 18.11
N THR A 71 4.58 -2.39 16.98
CA THR A 71 5.80 -3.12 16.68
C THR A 71 6.92 -2.18 16.25
N ALA A 72 8.11 -2.75 16.06
CA ALA A 72 9.23 -2.11 15.40
C ALA A 72 9.89 -3.11 14.43
N SER A 73 10.61 -2.57 13.46
CA SER A 73 11.34 -3.29 12.43
C SER A 73 12.83 -2.94 12.50
N ILE A 74 13.70 -3.84 12.04
CA ILE A 74 15.14 -3.61 11.91
C ILE A 74 15.54 -3.34 10.45
N ASN A 75 16.67 -2.69 10.20
CA ASN A 75 17.22 -2.55 8.85
C ASN A 75 17.95 -3.83 8.38
N GLY A 76 17.20 -4.94 8.25
CA GLY A 76 17.72 -6.20 7.73
C GLY A 76 18.29 -6.06 6.31
N GLY A 77 17.78 -5.08 5.56
CA GLY A 77 18.31 -4.68 4.26
C GLY A 77 19.77 -4.23 4.30
N GLN A 78 20.28 -3.69 5.41
CA GLN A 78 21.70 -3.36 5.59
C GLN A 78 22.52 -4.50 6.19
N GLY A 79 21.91 -5.64 6.50
CA GLY A 79 22.58 -6.79 7.12
C GLY A 79 22.46 -6.81 8.65
N MET A 80 21.50 -6.08 9.23
CA MET A 80 21.16 -6.23 10.64
C MET A 80 20.44 -7.56 10.91
N SER A 81 20.64 -8.11 12.10
CA SER A 81 19.88 -9.25 12.61
C SER A 81 19.47 -8.98 14.06
N LEU A 82 18.27 -9.44 14.43
CA LEU A 82 17.73 -9.32 15.78
C LEU A 82 17.68 -10.72 16.41
N PHE A 83 18.27 -10.90 17.58
CA PHE A 83 18.27 -12.18 18.29
C PHE A 83 17.48 -12.07 19.59
N PRO A 84 16.57 -13.01 19.89
CA PRO A 84 15.92 -13.06 21.19
C PRO A 84 16.96 -13.35 22.28
N ALA A 85 16.94 -12.59 23.36
CA ALA A 85 17.91 -12.70 24.46
C ALA A 85 17.27 -13.06 25.81
N GLY A 86 15.98 -13.38 25.82
CA GLY A 86 15.23 -13.77 27.02
C GLY A 86 14.54 -12.57 27.68
N PRO A 87 14.15 -12.68 28.97
CA PRO A 87 13.35 -11.66 29.63
C PRO A 87 14.20 -10.44 30.01
N LEU A 88 13.56 -9.27 30.09
CA LEU A 88 14.20 -8.01 30.48
C LEU A 88 14.93 -8.09 31.83
N SER A 89 14.47 -8.92 32.77
CA SER A 89 15.15 -9.16 34.05
C SER A 89 16.56 -9.76 33.92
N GLY A 90 16.91 -10.28 32.73
CA GLY A 90 18.23 -10.82 32.43
C GLY A 90 19.21 -9.82 31.83
N TRP A 91 18.86 -8.54 31.70
CA TRP A 91 19.65 -7.50 31.01
C TRP A 91 21.13 -7.43 31.38
N ASP A 92 21.45 -7.60 32.65
CA ASP A 92 22.82 -7.53 33.17
C ASP A 92 23.60 -8.84 32.97
N ASN A 93 22.94 -9.92 32.53
CA ASN A 93 23.57 -11.21 32.22
C ASN A 93 24.01 -11.34 30.76
N ILE A 94 23.62 -10.39 29.89
CA ILE A 94 24.08 -10.34 28.50
C ILE A 94 25.46 -9.71 28.47
N ASP A 95 26.41 -10.41 27.87
CA ASP A 95 27.78 -9.97 27.65
C ASP A 95 28.31 -10.44 26.27
N GLU A 96 29.59 -10.17 25.99
CA GLU A 96 30.28 -10.55 24.75
C GLU A 96 30.21 -12.05 24.43
N SER A 97 29.95 -12.91 25.43
CA SER A 97 29.81 -14.34 25.19
C SER A 97 28.56 -14.69 24.39
N PHE A 98 27.53 -13.84 24.40
CA PHE A 98 26.29 -14.04 23.63
C PHE A 98 26.56 -14.20 22.12
N ALA A 99 27.46 -13.38 21.58
CA ALA A 99 27.82 -13.41 20.17
C ALA A 99 28.43 -14.76 19.73
N ASN A 100 29.07 -15.49 20.65
CA ASN A 100 29.63 -16.82 20.36
C ASN A 100 28.54 -17.89 20.19
N SER A 101 27.35 -17.68 20.74
CA SER A 101 26.20 -18.60 20.64
C SER A 101 25.11 -18.13 19.68
N ALA A 102 25.21 -16.91 19.16
CA ALA A 102 24.16 -16.33 18.30
C ALA A 102 23.92 -17.14 17.00
N GLY A 103 24.95 -17.85 16.50
CA GLY A 103 24.82 -18.71 15.31
C GLY A 103 23.95 -19.96 15.52
N ASP A 104 23.62 -20.31 16.77
CA ASP A 104 22.69 -21.40 17.11
C ASP A 104 21.24 -20.92 17.25
N LEU A 105 21.01 -19.60 17.16
CA LEU A 105 19.70 -18.98 17.27
C LEU A 105 19.17 -18.60 15.89
N GLU A 106 17.86 -18.78 15.69
CA GLU A 106 17.19 -18.19 14.54
C GLU A 106 16.96 -16.70 14.80
N PRO A 107 17.51 -15.79 13.98
CA PRO A 107 17.26 -14.37 14.13
C PRO A 107 15.82 -14.02 13.76
N PHE A 108 15.22 -13.10 14.50
CA PHE A 108 13.97 -12.47 14.13
C PHE A 108 14.20 -11.52 12.95
N GLN A 109 13.23 -11.51 12.04
CA GLN A 109 13.25 -10.76 10.78
C GLN A 109 11.95 -9.97 10.62
N ASN A 110 11.97 -8.93 9.81
CA ASN A 110 10.71 -8.28 9.43
C ASN A 110 9.92 -9.21 8.51
N GLY A 111 8.63 -9.39 8.77
CA GLY A 111 7.69 -9.97 7.83
C GLY A 111 7.48 -9.03 6.64
N THR A 112 7.19 -9.63 5.50
CA THR A 112 7.03 -8.94 4.21
C THR A 112 5.58 -8.98 3.72
N SER A 113 4.67 -9.65 4.44
CA SER A 113 3.26 -9.68 4.04
C SER A 113 2.52 -8.43 4.50
N TYR A 114 2.84 -7.92 5.69
CA TYR A 114 2.24 -6.71 6.24
C TYR A 114 3.23 -5.88 7.06
N TRP A 115 3.09 -4.56 7.03
CA TRP A 115 3.93 -3.65 7.84
C TRP A 115 3.78 -3.82 9.36
N SER A 116 2.71 -4.50 9.82
CA SER A 116 2.52 -4.84 11.24
C SER A 116 3.38 -6.01 11.70
N GLU A 117 4.06 -6.72 10.78
CA GLU A 117 4.91 -7.86 11.07
C GLU A 117 6.38 -7.43 11.27
N GLY A 118 6.62 -6.42 12.11
CA GLY A 118 8.00 -6.01 12.43
C GLY A 118 8.78 -7.12 13.14
N ALA A 119 10.12 -7.10 13.06
CA ALA A 119 10.96 -8.12 13.73
C ALA A 119 10.66 -8.27 15.24
N PHE A 120 10.26 -7.19 15.90
CA PHE A 120 9.91 -7.20 17.33
C PHE A 120 8.53 -7.80 17.63
N SER A 121 7.73 -8.11 16.60
CA SER A 121 6.44 -8.81 16.77
C SER A 121 6.55 -10.33 16.82
N GLN A 122 7.72 -10.87 16.50
CA GLN A 122 7.96 -12.31 16.57
C GLN A 122 8.03 -12.80 18.02
N GLY A 123 7.54 -14.02 18.25
CA GLY A 123 7.51 -14.65 19.58
C GLY A 123 6.22 -14.41 20.38
N GLY A 124 5.34 -13.52 19.92
CA GLY A 124 4.06 -13.23 20.58
C GLY A 124 2.98 -14.27 20.30
N ASP A 125 1.84 -14.12 20.97
CA ASP A 125 0.69 -15.03 20.88
C ASP A 125 -0.38 -14.60 19.86
N GLY A 126 -0.20 -13.42 19.25
CA GLY A 126 -1.13 -12.84 18.28
C GLY A 126 -2.42 -12.27 18.89
N ASN A 127 -2.52 -12.20 20.23
CA ASN A 127 -3.64 -11.59 20.95
C ASN A 127 -3.17 -10.34 21.72
N PHE A 128 -2.71 -10.54 22.94
CA PHE A 128 -2.29 -9.47 23.84
C PHE A 128 -0.78 -9.44 24.01
N ASP A 129 -0.07 -10.48 23.57
CA ASP A 129 1.38 -10.46 23.49
C ASP A 129 1.81 -10.01 22.09
N LEU A 130 2.47 -8.85 22.04
CA LEU A 130 2.96 -8.22 20.82
C LEU A 130 4.39 -8.67 20.45
N GLY A 131 4.90 -9.76 21.04
CA GLY A 131 6.23 -10.31 20.81
C GLY A 131 7.30 -9.73 21.72
N TRP A 132 7.35 -8.40 21.84
CA TRP A 132 8.30 -7.71 22.74
C TRP A 132 7.72 -7.32 24.10
N GLY A 133 6.39 -7.41 24.22
CA GLY A 133 5.70 -7.00 25.43
C GLY A 133 4.21 -7.32 25.41
N VAL A 134 3.62 -7.28 26.61
CA VAL A 134 2.23 -7.64 26.86
C VAL A 134 1.37 -6.39 26.98
N TYR A 135 0.30 -6.35 26.18
CA TYR A 135 -0.72 -5.33 26.19
C TYR A 135 -1.76 -5.56 27.30
N ASP A 136 -1.94 -4.54 28.14
CA ASP A 136 -2.98 -4.49 29.15
C ASP A 136 -4.23 -3.78 28.60
N VAL A 137 -5.33 -4.52 28.50
CA VAL A 137 -6.62 -4.05 27.96
C VAL A 137 -7.32 -3.01 28.85
N VAL A 138 -6.93 -2.89 30.13
CA VAL A 138 -7.51 -1.94 31.09
C VAL A 138 -6.79 -0.61 31.04
N THR A 139 -5.45 -0.64 31.05
CA THR A 139 -4.64 0.59 31.02
C THR A 139 -4.32 1.05 29.60
N HIS A 140 -4.54 0.20 28.60
CA HIS A 140 -4.16 0.43 27.20
C HIS A 140 -2.66 0.70 27.03
N THR A 141 -1.83 -0.04 27.78
CA THR A 141 -0.37 0.07 27.76
C THR A 141 0.27 -1.25 27.39
N VAL A 142 1.40 -1.21 26.69
CA VAL A 142 2.26 -2.38 26.49
C VAL A 142 3.46 -2.27 27.42
N ALA A 143 3.77 -3.32 28.15
CA ALA A 143 4.96 -3.41 28.99
C ALA A 143 5.88 -4.51 28.48
N SER A 144 7.18 -4.22 28.47
CA SER A 144 8.22 -5.17 28.06
C SER A 144 8.18 -6.46 28.87
N ASP A 145 8.32 -7.58 28.18
CA ASP A 145 8.64 -8.86 28.79
C ASP A 145 9.94 -9.47 28.25
N SER A 146 10.49 -8.87 27.18
CA SER A 146 11.56 -9.45 26.36
C SER A 146 12.66 -8.43 26.08
N MET A 147 13.88 -8.95 25.94
CA MET A 147 15.04 -8.20 25.47
C MET A 147 15.72 -8.95 24.32
N TYR A 148 16.56 -8.21 23.60
CA TYR A 148 17.16 -8.66 22.36
C TYR A 148 18.64 -8.28 22.30
N VAL A 149 19.32 -8.93 21.38
CA VAL A 149 20.64 -8.51 20.93
C VAL A 149 20.58 -8.24 19.43
N ILE A 150 21.10 -7.10 18.99
CA ILE A 150 21.13 -6.64 17.60
C ILE A 150 22.57 -6.74 17.11
N SER A 151 22.80 -7.42 15.99
CA SER A 151 24.06 -7.32 15.25
C SER A 151 23.94 -6.22 14.19
N LEU A 152 24.89 -5.29 14.16
CA LEU A 152 24.93 -4.17 13.24
C LEU A 152 25.79 -4.48 11.99
N PRO A 153 25.61 -3.75 10.87
CA PRO A 153 26.34 -4.00 9.63
C PRO A 153 27.87 -3.83 9.73
N ASP A 154 28.34 -3.06 10.70
CA ASP A 154 29.77 -2.84 10.98
C ASP A 154 30.41 -3.98 11.80
N GLY A 155 29.61 -4.99 12.19
CA GLY A 155 30.04 -6.13 12.99
C GLY A 155 29.95 -5.92 14.50
N THR A 156 29.51 -4.75 14.96
CA THR A 156 29.26 -4.48 16.38
C THR A 156 27.91 -5.05 16.83
N TRP A 157 27.76 -5.24 18.15
CA TRP A 157 26.58 -5.85 18.75
C TRP A 157 26.05 -4.96 19.87
N LYS A 158 24.73 -4.81 19.95
CA LYS A 158 24.04 -4.02 20.98
C LYS A 158 23.01 -4.88 21.69
N LYS A 159 22.88 -4.77 23.01
CA LYS A 159 21.67 -5.23 23.71
C LYS A 159 20.61 -4.15 23.61
N PHE A 160 19.35 -4.56 23.41
CA PHE A 160 18.24 -3.66 23.15
C PHE A 160 16.94 -4.20 23.76
N ALA A 161 16.10 -3.31 24.28
CA ALA A 161 14.74 -3.66 24.69
C ALA A 161 13.78 -2.50 24.44
N LEU A 162 12.64 -2.78 23.81
CA LEU A 162 11.46 -1.94 23.93
C LEU A 162 10.94 -2.09 25.36
N LEU A 163 10.83 -0.99 26.10
CA LEU A 163 10.44 -0.95 27.51
C LEU A 163 8.93 -0.82 27.68
N SER A 164 8.30 0.08 26.91
CA SER A 164 6.86 0.29 26.98
C SER A 164 6.30 1.02 25.76
N LEU A 165 4.99 0.89 25.58
CA LEU A 165 4.18 1.74 24.70
C LEU A 165 3.03 2.30 25.54
N VAL A 166 3.15 3.56 25.94
CA VAL A 166 2.18 4.24 26.81
C VAL A 166 1.72 5.51 26.13
N SER A 167 0.40 5.66 25.93
CA SER A 167 -0.18 6.85 25.30
C SER A 167 0.44 7.22 23.94
N GLY A 168 0.85 6.21 23.16
CA GLY A 168 1.47 6.41 21.85
C GLY A 168 2.95 6.81 21.89
N VAL A 169 3.64 6.62 23.01
CA VAL A 169 5.09 6.83 23.12
C VAL A 169 5.78 5.50 23.36
N TYR A 170 6.65 5.11 22.43
CA TYR A 170 7.59 4.01 22.66
C TYR A 170 8.70 4.51 23.58
N SER A 171 9.06 3.72 24.59
CA SER A 171 10.30 3.89 25.35
C SER A 171 11.17 2.67 25.14
N PHE A 172 12.48 2.85 25.03
CA PHE A 172 13.41 1.75 24.83
C PHE A 172 14.76 2.03 25.48
N GLN A 173 15.57 0.98 25.62
CA GLN A 173 16.95 1.07 26.09
C GLN A 173 17.90 0.32 25.17
N CYS A 174 19.14 0.79 25.10
CA CYS A 174 20.20 0.22 24.30
C CYS A 174 21.55 0.35 25.02
N ALA A 175 22.43 -0.63 24.86
CA ALA A 175 23.81 -0.57 25.35
C ALA A 175 24.71 -1.49 24.53
N ASP A 176 26.03 -1.34 24.67
CA ASP A 176 26.98 -2.38 24.27
C ASP A 176 26.78 -3.64 25.11
N LEU A 177 27.28 -4.78 24.62
CA LEU A 177 27.15 -6.06 25.31
C LEU A 177 27.79 -6.02 26.70
N ASP A 178 28.90 -5.31 26.88
CA ASP A 178 29.55 -5.11 28.19
C ASP A 178 28.81 -4.13 29.12
N GLY A 179 27.70 -3.54 28.67
CA GLY A 179 26.90 -2.56 29.40
C GLY A 179 27.39 -1.12 29.28
N SER A 180 28.48 -0.86 28.57
CA SER A 180 28.91 0.49 28.26
C SER A 180 28.00 1.15 27.20
N ASN A 181 28.14 2.47 27.02
CA ASN A 181 27.32 3.25 26.08
C ASN A 181 25.80 3.04 26.24
N PHE A 182 25.35 2.82 27.49
CA PHE A 182 23.95 2.71 27.83
C PHE A 182 23.21 4.03 27.58
N PHE A 183 22.05 3.94 26.95
CA PHE A 183 21.10 5.03 26.86
C PHE A 183 19.65 4.50 26.85
N GLU A 184 18.74 5.37 27.27
CA GLU A 184 17.30 5.21 27.08
C GLU A 184 16.82 6.34 26.18
N ASP A 185 15.85 6.04 25.32
CA ASP A 185 15.20 7.07 24.52
C ASP A 185 13.73 6.72 24.26
N GLN A 186 13.03 7.65 23.59
CA GLN A 186 11.61 7.55 23.29
C GLN A 186 11.33 7.93 21.83
N VAL A 187 10.24 7.39 21.29
CA VAL A 187 9.69 7.80 19.99
C VAL A 187 8.19 8.02 20.15
N ALA A 188 7.75 9.26 19.91
CA ALA A 188 6.35 9.64 20.04
C ALA A 188 5.63 9.55 18.69
N LYS A 189 4.57 8.73 18.62
CA LYS A 189 3.75 8.60 17.40
C LYS A 189 3.13 9.91 16.93
N SER A 190 2.87 10.83 17.86
CA SER A 190 2.32 12.15 17.58
C SER A 190 3.19 13.02 16.68
N ASP A 191 4.48 12.70 16.57
CA ASP A 191 5.44 13.51 15.83
C ASP A 191 5.50 13.08 14.35
N TYR A 192 4.87 11.95 14.01
CA TYR A 192 4.88 11.30 12.70
C TYR A 192 3.46 11.00 12.19
N LEU A 193 2.53 11.93 12.39
CA LEU A 193 1.13 11.76 11.99
C LEU A 193 1.00 11.52 10.48
N GLY A 194 0.21 10.50 10.13
CA GLY A 194 -0.03 10.12 8.74
C GLY A 194 1.08 9.27 8.11
N LYS A 195 2.10 8.87 8.88
CA LYS A 195 3.19 8.01 8.44
C LYS A 195 2.99 6.55 8.84
N ILE A 196 3.72 5.64 8.18
CA ILE A 196 3.84 4.25 8.63
C ILE A 196 4.87 4.15 9.74
N HIS A 197 6.05 4.75 9.53
CA HIS A 197 7.19 4.59 10.43
C HIS A 197 7.79 5.92 10.90
N ALA A 198 8.27 5.89 12.15
CA ALA A 198 9.32 6.77 12.63
C ALA A 198 10.64 5.99 12.62
N PHE A 199 11.68 6.55 12.02
CA PHE A 199 12.97 5.88 11.92
C PHE A 199 13.92 6.33 13.03
N TYR A 200 14.86 5.47 13.41
CA TYR A 200 15.84 5.79 14.44
C TYR A 200 17.22 5.26 14.08
N ASN A 201 18.26 6.05 14.36
CA ASN A 201 19.66 5.69 14.22
C ASN A 201 20.26 5.44 15.60
N LEU A 202 20.64 4.20 15.89
CA LEU A 202 21.20 3.78 17.17
C LEU A 202 22.60 4.33 17.42
N THR A 203 23.36 4.63 16.35
CA THR A 203 24.72 5.17 16.46
C THR A 203 24.70 6.65 16.84
N ASN A 204 23.88 7.43 16.15
CA ASN A 204 23.76 8.87 16.35
C ASN A 204 22.76 9.23 17.45
N GLN A 205 21.94 8.25 17.89
CA GLN A 205 20.83 8.45 18.84
C GLN A 205 19.88 9.53 18.33
N GLU A 206 19.39 9.31 17.10
CA GLU A 206 18.63 10.32 16.36
C GLU A 206 17.37 9.71 15.74
N GLU A 207 16.25 10.36 16.04
CA GLU A 207 14.96 10.20 15.38
C GLU A 207 14.95 10.82 13.98
N MET A 208 14.32 10.15 13.01
CA MET A 208 14.27 10.59 11.61
C MET A 208 12.88 10.42 11.00
N ASP A 209 12.44 11.43 10.25
CA ASP A 209 11.28 11.39 9.36
C ASP A 209 11.76 11.20 7.91
N LEU A 210 11.86 9.94 7.48
CA LEU A 210 12.36 9.57 6.15
C LEU A 210 11.24 9.38 5.12
N GLU A 211 10.02 9.16 5.58
CA GLU A 211 8.88 8.94 4.71
C GLU A 211 8.38 10.29 4.15
N PRO A 212 8.10 10.43 2.85
CA PRO A 212 7.75 11.72 2.27
C PRO A 212 6.38 12.20 2.75
N SER A 213 6.15 13.52 2.74
CA SER A 213 4.84 14.11 3.04
C SER A 213 3.84 13.98 1.88
N THR A 214 4.33 13.77 0.66
CA THR A 214 3.52 13.41 -0.50
C THR A 214 3.12 11.94 -0.43
N GLY A 215 1.91 11.62 -0.91
CA GLY A 215 1.47 10.22 -1.01
C GLY A 215 2.39 9.39 -1.89
N TRP A 216 2.59 8.13 -1.51
CA TRP A 216 3.41 7.16 -2.21
C TRP A 216 2.73 5.79 -2.17
N ASP A 217 3.01 4.95 -3.16
CA ASP A 217 2.34 3.67 -3.35
C ASP A 217 3.29 2.48 -3.19
N MET A 218 4.57 2.67 -3.55
CA MET A 218 5.62 1.66 -3.46
C MET A 218 6.88 2.24 -2.80
N LEU A 219 7.50 1.46 -1.91
CA LEU A 219 8.83 1.69 -1.38
C LEU A 219 9.79 0.69 -1.99
N PHE A 220 10.71 1.18 -2.81
CA PHE A 220 11.80 0.41 -3.36
C PHE A 220 12.97 0.42 -2.38
N LEU A 221 13.37 -0.76 -1.90
CA LEU A 221 14.41 -0.93 -0.90
C LEU A 221 15.09 -2.30 -1.01
N ARG A 222 16.22 -2.45 -0.33
CA ARG A 222 16.81 -3.76 -0.01
C ARG A 222 16.18 -4.27 1.28
N TYR A 223 15.76 -5.53 1.33
CA TYR A 223 15.17 -6.15 2.52
C TYR A 223 15.47 -7.65 2.54
N VAL A 224 15.14 -8.34 3.63
CA VAL A 224 15.29 -9.78 3.76
C VAL A 224 13.95 -10.45 3.45
N GLU A 225 13.99 -11.50 2.62
CA GLU A 225 12.82 -12.28 2.24
C GLU A 225 13.12 -13.78 2.39
N GLU A 226 12.11 -14.56 2.76
CA GLU A 226 12.17 -16.02 2.74
C GLU A 226 11.93 -16.51 1.29
N ILE A 227 13.00 -16.61 0.50
CA ILE A 227 12.89 -16.96 -0.93
C ILE A 227 12.52 -18.43 -1.16
N GLN A 228 12.73 -19.28 -0.15
CA GLN A 228 12.33 -20.69 -0.06
C GLN A 228 12.16 -21.03 1.43
N PRO A 229 11.36 -22.06 1.80
CA PRO A 229 11.19 -22.44 3.20
C PRO A 229 12.53 -22.63 3.94
N GLY A 230 12.75 -21.83 4.98
CA GLY A 230 13.97 -21.77 5.80
C GLY A 230 15.15 -21.03 5.17
N VAL A 231 14.98 -20.34 4.05
CA VAL A 231 16.05 -19.67 3.32
C VAL A 231 15.77 -18.17 3.23
N ASN A 232 16.28 -17.44 4.22
CA ASN A 232 16.26 -15.98 4.24
C ASN A 232 17.39 -15.41 3.38
N TYR A 233 17.06 -14.47 2.50
CA TYR A 233 18.02 -13.84 1.60
C TYR A 233 17.76 -12.35 1.40
N GLY A 234 18.83 -11.57 1.24
CA GLY A 234 18.74 -10.15 0.92
C GLY A 234 18.29 -9.94 -0.53
N VAL A 235 17.12 -9.36 -0.71
CA VAL A 235 16.52 -9.05 -2.01
C VAL A 235 16.37 -7.55 -2.20
N THR A 236 16.19 -7.11 -3.45
CA THR A 236 15.84 -5.73 -3.78
C THR A 236 14.53 -5.75 -4.54
N GLY A 237 13.54 -5.01 -4.07
CA GLY A 237 12.17 -5.08 -4.57
C GLY A 237 11.35 -3.86 -4.16
N ALA A 238 10.04 -3.94 -4.38
CA ALA A 238 9.07 -2.91 -4.04
C ALA A 238 8.04 -3.46 -3.05
N LEU A 239 7.92 -2.83 -1.89
CA LEU A 239 6.85 -3.09 -0.93
C LEU A 239 5.79 -2.00 -1.04
N THR A 240 4.51 -2.37 -1.10
CA THR A 240 3.44 -1.38 -1.27
C THR A 240 3.04 -0.71 0.05
N HIS A 241 2.49 0.49 -0.07
CA HIS A 241 1.86 1.19 1.05
C HIS A 241 0.66 0.36 1.58
N PRO A 242 0.36 0.32 2.90
CA PRO A 242 -0.71 -0.51 3.46
C PRO A 242 -2.14 -0.15 2.99
N ASN A 243 -2.29 1.01 2.33
CA ASN A 243 -3.56 1.44 1.73
C ASN A 243 -3.60 1.17 0.21
N VAL A 244 -2.61 0.49 -0.34
CA VAL A 244 -2.60 0.07 -1.74
C VAL A 244 -3.07 -1.37 -1.81
N ARG A 245 -3.94 -1.67 -2.78
CA ARG A 245 -4.35 -3.03 -3.08
C ARG A 245 -3.80 -3.44 -4.43
N VAL A 246 -3.34 -4.68 -4.56
CA VAL A 246 -2.69 -5.18 -5.78
C VAL A 246 -3.29 -6.51 -6.21
N GLN A 247 -3.45 -6.67 -7.52
CA GLN A 247 -3.67 -7.96 -8.17
C GLN A 247 -2.54 -8.19 -9.19
N GLU A 248 -1.82 -9.30 -9.05
CA GLU A 248 -0.87 -9.76 -10.05
C GLU A 248 -1.54 -10.64 -11.11
N HIS A 249 -1.15 -10.47 -12.38
CA HIS A 249 -1.34 -11.47 -13.43
C HIS A 249 0.00 -11.88 -14.01
N SER A 250 0.22 -13.18 -14.18
CA SER A 250 1.43 -13.79 -14.76
C SER A 250 1.08 -14.66 -15.98
N GLY A 251 2.03 -14.93 -16.87
CA GLY A 251 1.82 -15.73 -18.08
C GLY A 251 1.09 -15.02 -19.22
N LEU A 252 1.15 -13.69 -19.26
CA LEU A 252 0.50 -12.84 -20.27
C LEU A 252 1.35 -12.76 -21.56
N PRO A 253 0.75 -12.90 -22.76
CA PRO A 253 1.45 -12.66 -24.02
C PRO A 253 1.91 -11.20 -24.20
N ASP A 254 1.08 -10.24 -23.81
CA ASP A 254 1.43 -8.82 -23.72
C ASP A 254 0.98 -8.26 -22.36
N PRO A 255 1.88 -8.02 -21.40
CA PRO A 255 1.52 -7.55 -20.07
C PRO A 255 0.94 -6.13 -20.06
N PHE A 256 1.13 -5.34 -21.11
CA PHE A 256 0.54 -4.01 -21.23
C PHE A 256 -0.90 -4.04 -21.75
N MET A 257 -1.33 -5.12 -22.38
CA MET A 257 -2.63 -5.23 -23.05
C MET A 257 -3.53 -6.33 -22.45
N ASP A 258 -2.97 -7.50 -22.21
CA ASP A 258 -3.68 -8.67 -21.72
C ASP A 258 -3.93 -8.62 -20.20
N GLY A 259 -4.86 -9.44 -19.72
CA GLY A 259 -5.32 -9.43 -18.32
C GLY A 259 -6.45 -8.41 -18.08
N VAL A 260 -7.25 -8.67 -17.06
CA VAL A 260 -8.37 -7.79 -16.65
C VAL A 260 -8.31 -7.63 -15.15
N MET A 261 -8.50 -6.39 -14.69
CA MET A 261 -8.58 -6.08 -13.27
C MET A 261 -9.85 -6.69 -12.67
N ASP A 262 -9.68 -7.40 -11.56
CA ASP A 262 -10.75 -7.87 -10.70
C ASP A 262 -10.53 -7.30 -9.29
N ALA A 263 -11.28 -6.26 -8.96
CA ALA A 263 -11.20 -5.59 -7.66
C ALA A 263 -11.45 -6.53 -6.46
N THR A 264 -12.13 -7.66 -6.67
CA THR A 264 -12.37 -8.66 -5.61
C THR A 264 -11.16 -9.56 -5.37
N ALA A 265 -10.25 -9.66 -6.33
CA ALA A 265 -9.00 -10.41 -6.23
C ALA A 265 -7.82 -9.57 -5.74
N MET A 266 -7.99 -8.25 -5.57
CA MET A 266 -6.94 -7.36 -5.09
C MET A 266 -6.75 -7.53 -3.57
N THR A 267 -5.50 -7.64 -3.14
CA THR A 267 -5.05 -7.86 -1.76
C THR A 267 -4.22 -6.67 -1.27
N ASP A 268 -4.20 -6.44 0.05
CA ASP A 268 -3.39 -5.43 0.74
C ASP A 268 -2.02 -5.97 1.22
N SER A 269 -1.65 -7.20 0.82
CA SER A 269 -0.33 -7.76 1.12
C SER A 269 0.75 -6.94 0.43
N ILE A 270 1.76 -6.52 1.19
CA ILE A 270 2.69 -5.48 0.76
C ILE A 270 3.74 -5.99 -0.24
N ASN A 271 3.98 -7.31 -0.27
CA ASN A 271 4.95 -7.96 -1.13
C ASN A 271 4.36 -8.56 -2.43
N VAL A 272 3.11 -8.23 -2.80
CA VAL A 272 2.54 -8.73 -4.07
C VAL A 272 3.39 -8.29 -5.27
N VAL A 273 3.92 -7.06 -5.26
CA VAL A 273 4.94 -6.63 -6.24
C VAL A 273 6.30 -7.24 -5.89
N GLY A 274 6.73 -7.02 -4.65
CA GLY A 274 7.88 -7.70 -4.06
C GLY A 274 9.16 -7.59 -4.86
N TRP A 275 9.94 -8.69 -4.87
CA TRP A 275 11.23 -8.76 -5.54
C TRP A 275 11.20 -9.56 -6.84
N ASP A 276 10.18 -10.39 -7.04
CA ASP A 276 10.14 -11.52 -7.97
C ASP A 276 9.59 -11.17 -9.36
N TRP A 277 9.28 -9.90 -9.62
CA TRP A 277 9.10 -9.34 -10.97
C TRP A 277 10.36 -9.45 -11.86
N LYS A 278 11.46 -9.94 -11.29
CA LYS A 278 12.74 -10.19 -11.94
C LYS A 278 13.42 -11.42 -11.35
N THR A 279 14.28 -12.02 -12.16
CA THR A 279 15.11 -13.17 -11.77
C THR A 279 16.59 -12.82 -11.90
N TYR A 280 17.43 -13.48 -11.10
CA TYR A 280 18.87 -13.35 -11.17
C TYR A 280 19.49 -14.61 -11.75
N ALA A 281 20.27 -14.47 -12.81
CA ALA A 281 21.00 -15.58 -13.43
C ALA A 281 22.39 -15.13 -13.88
N GLY A 282 23.44 -15.76 -13.31
CA GLY A 282 24.81 -15.65 -13.82
C GLY A 282 25.43 -14.24 -13.80
N GLY A 283 25.01 -13.36 -12.90
CA GLY A 283 25.54 -12.00 -12.78
C GLY A 283 24.67 -10.90 -13.37
N SER A 284 23.52 -11.23 -13.96
CA SER A 284 22.56 -10.26 -14.50
C SER A 284 21.16 -10.51 -13.96
N PHE A 285 20.37 -9.45 -13.89
CA PHE A 285 18.94 -9.54 -13.70
C PHE A 285 18.23 -9.60 -15.05
N THR A 286 17.10 -10.31 -15.07
CA THR A 286 16.15 -10.34 -16.19
C THR A 286 14.76 -10.09 -15.62
N VAL A 287 14.10 -9.04 -16.10
CA VAL A 287 12.70 -8.74 -15.77
C VAL A 287 11.80 -9.78 -16.45
N LEU A 288 10.73 -10.19 -15.76
CA LEU A 288 9.72 -11.08 -16.32
C LEU A 288 8.77 -10.27 -17.21
N ASP A 289 8.76 -10.58 -18.51
CA ASP A 289 8.03 -9.85 -19.55
C ASP A 289 6.60 -10.37 -19.78
N ASP A 290 6.09 -11.22 -18.89
CA ASP A 290 4.78 -11.87 -18.97
C ASP A 290 3.85 -11.50 -17.80
N ARG A 291 4.19 -10.46 -17.04
CA ARG A 291 3.50 -10.09 -15.80
C ARG A 291 3.07 -8.63 -15.77
N CYS A 292 1.89 -8.38 -15.21
CA CYS A 292 1.46 -7.04 -14.83
C CYS A 292 0.83 -7.00 -13.44
N TYR A 293 0.76 -5.80 -12.88
CA TYR A 293 0.18 -5.50 -11.59
C TYR A 293 -0.94 -4.49 -11.76
N PHE A 294 -2.17 -4.86 -11.40
CA PHE A 294 -3.23 -3.88 -11.20
C PHE A 294 -3.15 -3.34 -9.79
N MET A 295 -3.09 -2.03 -9.63
CA MET A 295 -2.89 -1.35 -8.37
C MET A 295 -4.00 -0.33 -8.13
N GLU A 296 -4.68 -0.45 -6.99
CA GLU A 296 -5.51 0.60 -6.41
C GLU A 296 -4.59 1.44 -5.52
N THR A 297 -4.20 2.61 -6.02
CA THR A 297 -3.23 3.52 -5.37
C THR A 297 -3.81 4.16 -4.10
N VAL A 298 -2.96 4.81 -3.29
CA VAL A 298 -3.41 5.58 -2.11
C VAL A 298 -4.41 6.67 -2.47
N THR A 299 -4.37 7.19 -3.70
CA THR A 299 -5.31 8.19 -4.21
C THR A 299 -6.64 7.59 -4.68
N GLY A 300 -6.74 6.26 -4.78
CA GLY A 300 -7.89 5.52 -5.32
C GLY A 300 -7.86 5.33 -6.83
N ALA A 301 -6.81 5.79 -7.52
CA ALA A 301 -6.62 5.53 -8.95
C ALA A 301 -6.28 4.07 -9.19
N HIS A 302 -6.81 3.49 -10.26
CA HIS A 302 -6.47 2.15 -10.71
C HIS A 302 -5.49 2.23 -11.87
N TRP A 303 -4.33 1.60 -11.68
CA TRP A 303 -3.26 1.55 -12.65
C TRP A 303 -2.90 0.11 -12.98
N ARG A 304 -2.52 -0.13 -14.23
CA ARG A 304 -1.77 -1.31 -14.63
C ARG A 304 -0.29 -0.92 -14.69
N VAL A 305 0.56 -1.64 -13.99
CA VAL A 305 2.01 -1.42 -13.91
C VAL A 305 2.74 -2.65 -14.45
N VAL A 306 3.75 -2.42 -15.27
CA VAL A 306 4.61 -3.45 -15.87
C VAL A 306 6.06 -2.99 -15.71
N PHE A 307 6.88 -3.78 -15.04
CA PHE A 307 8.32 -3.51 -14.98
C PHE A 307 8.95 -3.85 -16.33
N THR A 308 9.89 -3.02 -16.79
CA THR A 308 10.54 -3.18 -18.10
C THR A 308 12.05 -3.30 -18.00
N GLY A 309 12.64 -2.90 -16.88
CA GLY A 309 14.10 -2.91 -16.71
C GLY A 309 14.54 -2.92 -15.25
N PHE A 310 15.66 -3.61 -15.00
CA PHE A 310 16.41 -3.53 -13.76
C PHE A 310 17.88 -3.82 -14.02
N GLU A 311 18.75 -2.85 -13.77
CA GLU A 311 20.18 -2.94 -14.09
C GLU A 311 21.04 -3.49 -12.94
N GLY A 312 20.40 -3.79 -11.79
CA GLY A 312 21.08 -4.33 -10.63
C GLY A 312 21.94 -3.29 -9.89
N SER A 313 22.84 -3.76 -9.03
CA SER A 313 23.55 -2.92 -8.05
C SER A 313 24.61 -2.00 -8.66
N MET A 314 24.97 -2.16 -9.94
CA MET A 314 25.95 -1.26 -10.56
C MET A 314 25.39 0.15 -10.74
N THR A 315 24.10 0.27 -11.01
CA THR A 315 23.43 1.57 -11.22
C THR A 315 22.26 1.76 -10.28
N GLY A 316 21.57 0.69 -9.87
CA GLY A 316 20.34 0.77 -9.08
C GLY A 316 19.12 1.18 -9.91
N ASN A 317 19.21 1.17 -11.24
CA ASN A 317 18.15 1.64 -12.12
C ASN A 317 16.98 0.66 -12.19
N VAL A 318 15.77 1.21 -12.14
CA VAL A 318 14.48 0.54 -12.28
C VAL A 318 13.71 1.25 -13.40
N GLU A 319 13.12 0.48 -14.30
CA GLU A 319 12.27 0.99 -15.38
C GLU A 319 10.91 0.31 -15.33
N LEU A 320 9.85 1.08 -15.57
CA LEU A 320 8.48 0.57 -15.62
C LEU A 320 7.64 1.34 -16.63
N GLY A 321 6.59 0.70 -17.13
CA GLY A 321 5.49 1.34 -17.82
C GLY A 321 4.21 1.26 -16.99
N LYS A 322 3.40 2.31 -17.05
CA LYS A 322 2.12 2.41 -16.35
C LYS A 322 1.00 2.84 -17.30
N VAL A 323 -0.16 2.24 -17.13
CA VAL A 323 -1.37 2.50 -17.92
C VAL A 323 -2.49 2.81 -16.95
N LEU A 324 -3.11 3.98 -17.11
CA LEU A 324 -4.25 4.36 -16.28
C LEU A 324 -5.47 3.52 -16.69
N VAL A 325 -6.00 2.73 -15.75
CA VAL A 325 -7.22 1.95 -15.95
C VAL A 325 -8.44 2.80 -15.60
N SER A 326 -8.39 3.47 -14.45
CA SER A 326 -9.34 4.51 -14.05
C SER A 326 -8.67 5.51 -13.11
N GLY A 327 -9.04 6.79 -13.22
CA GLY A 327 -8.50 7.86 -12.38
C GLY A 327 -8.80 7.65 -10.89
N ALA A 328 -8.06 8.38 -10.03
CA ALA A 328 -8.48 8.60 -8.65
C ALA A 328 -9.89 9.19 -8.68
N ASP A 329 -10.75 8.79 -7.76
CA ASP A 329 -12.04 9.44 -7.53
C ASP A 329 -11.79 10.90 -7.09
N VAL A 330 -11.41 11.79 -8.01
CA VAL A 330 -11.96 13.13 -8.01
C VAL A 330 -13.43 12.89 -8.24
N ALA A 331 -14.29 13.30 -7.32
CA ALA A 331 -15.73 13.19 -7.49
C ALA A 331 -16.18 13.94 -8.76
N GLU A 332 -16.07 13.27 -9.91
CA GLU A 332 -16.59 13.62 -11.20
C GLU A 332 -17.63 12.55 -11.51
N PRO A 333 -18.86 12.95 -11.88
CA PRO A 333 -19.98 12.03 -11.95
C PRO A 333 -19.73 11.04 -13.07
N PHE A 334 -19.54 9.75 -12.72
CA PHE A 334 -19.60 8.71 -13.73
C PHE A 334 -21.02 8.70 -14.31
N ALA A 335 -21.12 8.68 -15.64
CA ALA A 335 -22.38 8.60 -16.37
C ALA A 335 -23.00 7.19 -16.28
N ALA A 336 -23.15 6.65 -15.08
CA ALA A 336 -24.25 5.73 -14.82
C ALA A 336 -25.46 6.64 -14.61
N THR A 337 -26.42 6.66 -15.54
CA THR A 337 -27.64 7.45 -15.33
C THR A 337 -28.49 6.73 -14.30
N ALA A 338 -28.29 7.00 -13.02
CA ALA A 338 -29.28 6.59 -12.04
C ALA A 338 -30.53 7.47 -12.22
N HIS A 339 -31.68 6.82 -12.22
CA HIS A 339 -32.96 7.45 -12.44
C HIS A 339 -33.73 7.42 -11.13
N LEU A 340 -34.30 8.57 -10.79
CA LEU A 340 -35.10 8.75 -9.60
C LEU A 340 -36.54 9.08 -10.01
N PHE A 341 -37.49 8.23 -9.61
CA PHE A 341 -38.90 8.38 -9.96
C PHE A 341 -39.83 7.90 -8.81
N PRO A 342 -40.91 8.63 -8.49
CA PRO A 342 -41.31 9.93 -9.07
C PRO A 342 -40.40 11.07 -8.60
N ASN A 343 -40.33 12.12 -9.42
CA ASN A 343 -39.65 13.37 -9.08
C ASN A 343 -40.25 14.53 -9.90
N PRO A 344 -40.93 15.51 -9.29
CA PRO A 344 -41.16 15.66 -7.85
C PRO A 344 -41.97 14.53 -7.21
N ALA A 345 -41.79 14.31 -5.91
CA ALA A 345 -42.56 13.38 -5.07
C ALA A 345 -43.30 14.14 -3.98
N ASN A 346 -44.49 13.68 -3.56
CA ASN A 346 -45.18 14.27 -2.40
C ASN A 346 -44.54 13.76 -1.10
N GLN A 347 -44.55 14.58 -0.05
CA GLN A 347 -44.11 14.13 1.28
C GLN A 347 -44.87 12.86 1.73
N GLY A 348 -44.11 11.81 2.08
CA GLY A 348 -44.65 10.50 2.46
C GLY A 348 -44.82 9.50 1.30
N GLU A 349 -44.43 9.86 0.07
CA GLU A 349 -44.34 8.93 -1.05
C GLU A 349 -42.99 8.18 -1.06
N GLU A 350 -43.01 7.00 -1.69
CA GLU A 350 -41.81 6.25 -2.01
C GLU A 350 -41.22 6.70 -3.35
N VAL A 351 -39.90 6.85 -3.37
CA VAL A 351 -39.11 7.26 -4.52
C VAL A 351 -38.15 6.14 -4.87
N THR A 352 -38.24 5.62 -6.08
CA THR A 352 -37.35 4.56 -6.56
C THR A 352 -36.16 5.15 -7.27
N LEU A 353 -34.96 4.79 -6.81
CA LEU A 353 -33.69 5.01 -7.46
C LEU A 353 -33.27 3.73 -8.20
N THR A 354 -32.97 3.82 -9.50
CA THR A 354 -32.48 2.69 -10.31
C THR A 354 -31.20 3.06 -11.05
N SER A 355 -30.29 2.11 -11.26
CA SER A 355 -29.08 2.26 -12.08
C SER A 355 -28.79 0.96 -12.84
N GLU A 356 -27.92 1.03 -13.85
CA GLU A 356 -27.40 -0.15 -14.55
C GLU A 356 -26.50 -1.01 -13.64
N TYR A 357 -25.84 -0.37 -12.66
CA TYR A 357 -24.92 -1.01 -11.72
C TYR A 357 -25.44 -0.96 -10.29
N GLY A 358 -24.96 -1.90 -9.46
CA GLY A 358 -25.34 -1.97 -8.06
C GLY A 358 -24.87 -0.77 -7.25
N PHE A 359 -25.79 -0.17 -6.49
CA PHE A 359 -25.45 0.81 -5.47
C PHE A 359 -24.75 0.13 -4.29
N SER A 360 -23.81 0.85 -3.66
CA SER A 360 -23.15 0.49 -2.41
C SER A 360 -23.58 1.42 -1.26
N GLN A 361 -23.96 2.66 -1.57
CA GLN A 361 -24.37 3.66 -0.59
C GLN A 361 -25.27 4.72 -1.23
N ILE A 362 -26.23 5.24 -0.47
CA ILE A 362 -27.09 6.37 -0.84
C ILE A 362 -27.10 7.36 0.33
N ALA A 363 -26.74 8.61 0.07
CA ALA A 363 -26.80 9.69 1.04
C ALA A 363 -27.71 10.82 0.55
N ILE A 364 -28.47 11.42 1.48
CA ILE A 364 -29.38 12.52 1.16
C ILE A 364 -28.87 13.77 1.83
N TRP A 365 -28.83 14.86 1.07
CA TRP A 365 -28.36 16.15 1.53
C TRP A 365 -29.43 17.20 1.31
N SER A 366 -29.62 18.05 2.31
CA SER A 366 -30.36 19.30 2.12
C SER A 366 -29.55 20.26 1.22
N VAL A 367 -30.22 21.24 0.60
CA VAL A 367 -29.55 22.30 -0.18
C VAL A 367 -28.54 23.13 0.63
N ASN A 368 -28.62 23.10 1.96
CA ASN A 368 -27.68 23.78 2.86
C ASN A 368 -26.44 22.93 3.18
N GLY A 369 -26.32 21.74 2.57
CA GLY A 369 -25.17 20.83 2.77
C GLY A 369 -25.25 19.98 4.03
N ALA A 370 -26.34 20.05 4.81
CA ALA A 370 -26.54 19.13 5.92
C ALA A 370 -26.97 17.75 5.40
N LYS A 371 -26.30 16.70 5.88
CA LYS A 371 -26.65 15.30 5.59
C LYS A 371 -27.92 14.93 6.37
N VAL A 372 -28.93 14.49 5.63
CA VAL A 372 -30.27 14.14 6.13
C VAL A 372 -30.38 12.64 6.36
N ASP A 373 -29.77 11.84 5.47
CA ASP A 373 -29.73 10.39 5.60
C ASP A 373 -28.45 9.80 4.97
N ASP A 374 -28.05 8.61 5.40
CA ASP A 374 -26.87 7.88 4.94
C ASP A 374 -27.07 6.36 5.06
N ILE A 375 -27.32 5.70 3.93
CA ILE A 375 -27.83 4.33 3.88
C ILE A 375 -26.87 3.47 3.07
N ARG A 376 -26.43 2.35 3.65
CA ARG A 376 -25.74 1.29 2.90
C ARG A 376 -26.75 0.42 2.18
N VAL A 377 -26.53 0.20 0.90
CA VAL A 377 -27.46 -0.52 0.02
C VAL A 377 -26.69 -1.55 -0.80
N GLN A 378 -27.42 -2.51 -1.36
CA GLN A 378 -26.86 -3.50 -2.28
C GLN A 378 -27.86 -3.74 -3.41
N GLY A 379 -27.37 -3.63 -4.65
CA GLY A 379 -28.14 -3.90 -5.85
C GLY A 379 -28.51 -2.66 -6.66
N PRO A 380 -29.02 -2.85 -7.89
CA PRO A 380 -29.19 -1.78 -8.88
C PRO A 380 -30.43 -0.90 -8.63
N THR A 381 -31.24 -1.23 -7.63
CA THR A 381 -32.48 -0.52 -7.31
C THR A 381 -32.59 -0.32 -5.81
N TYR A 382 -33.02 0.87 -5.39
CA TYR A 382 -33.34 1.18 -4.01
C TYR A 382 -34.60 2.04 -3.92
N THR A 383 -35.45 1.77 -2.93
CA THR A 383 -36.65 2.57 -2.68
C THR A 383 -36.43 3.42 -1.43
N LEU A 384 -36.47 4.74 -1.62
CA LEU A 384 -36.36 5.76 -0.59
C LEU A 384 -37.75 6.18 -0.09
N SER A 385 -37.92 6.30 1.22
CA SER A 385 -39.11 6.93 1.82
C SER A 385 -38.90 8.44 1.99
N THR A 386 -39.88 9.25 1.60
CA THR A 386 -39.84 10.72 1.79
C THR A 386 -40.57 11.19 3.05
N THR A 387 -41.05 10.29 3.91
CA THR A 387 -41.85 10.62 5.10
C THR A 387 -41.15 11.61 6.05
N ASP A 388 -39.84 11.46 6.21
CA ASP A 388 -39.03 12.30 7.11
C ASP A 388 -38.36 13.49 6.40
N LEU A 389 -38.71 13.73 5.12
CA LEU A 389 -38.23 14.85 4.32
C LEU A 389 -39.29 15.95 4.30
N GLU A 390 -38.96 17.13 4.80
CA GLU A 390 -39.80 18.33 4.64
C GLU A 390 -39.90 18.75 3.17
N PRO A 391 -40.98 19.39 2.72
CA PRO A 391 -41.08 19.90 1.36
C PRO A 391 -39.90 20.81 0.99
N GLY A 392 -39.18 20.48 -0.08
CA GLY A 392 -37.93 21.12 -0.43
C GLY A 392 -37.12 20.42 -1.51
N LEU A 393 -35.96 21.02 -1.84
CA LEU A 393 -34.98 20.43 -2.74
C LEU A 393 -33.93 19.67 -1.93
N TYR A 394 -33.61 18.46 -2.39
CA TYR A 394 -32.59 17.59 -1.83
C TYR A 394 -31.64 17.13 -2.93
N LEU A 395 -30.42 16.80 -2.52
CA LEU A 395 -29.43 16.13 -3.36
C LEU A 395 -29.31 14.69 -2.87
N VAL A 396 -29.62 13.74 -3.74
CA VAL A 396 -29.44 12.31 -3.51
C VAL A 396 -28.10 11.91 -4.13
N GLU A 397 -27.13 11.60 -3.29
CA GLU A 397 -25.84 11.07 -3.69
C GLU A 397 -25.90 9.54 -3.70
N ALA A 398 -25.74 8.94 -4.88
CA ALA A 398 -25.68 7.49 -5.06
C ALA A 398 -24.25 7.06 -5.36
N ARG A 399 -23.76 6.01 -4.69
CA ARG A 399 -22.42 5.44 -4.91
C ARG A 399 -22.53 4.02 -5.42
N SER A 400 -21.63 3.64 -6.31
CA SER A 400 -21.46 2.31 -6.89
C SER A 400 -19.98 1.97 -6.97
N ILE A 401 -19.67 0.75 -7.43
CA ILE A 401 -18.29 0.35 -7.76
C ILE A 401 -17.66 1.18 -8.88
N LEU A 402 -18.47 1.87 -9.69
CA LEU A 402 -18.02 2.70 -10.81
C LEU A 402 -17.90 4.18 -10.43
N GLY A 403 -18.18 4.53 -9.18
CA GLY A 403 -18.13 5.90 -8.67
C GLY A 403 -19.47 6.42 -8.18
N ARG A 404 -19.59 7.75 -8.15
CA ARG A 404 -20.68 8.51 -7.50
C ARG A 404 -21.51 9.30 -8.51
N GLU A 405 -22.80 9.43 -8.25
CA GLU A 405 -23.72 10.33 -8.95
C GLU A 405 -24.52 11.18 -7.96
N VAL A 406 -24.91 12.40 -8.35
CA VAL A 406 -25.80 13.27 -7.54
C VAL A 406 -27.05 13.62 -8.34
N ILE A 407 -28.21 13.21 -7.84
CA ILE A 407 -29.52 13.45 -8.44
C ILE A 407 -30.30 14.45 -7.58
N ARG A 408 -31.01 15.37 -8.22
CA ARG A 408 -31.91 16.30 -7.53
C ARG A 408 -33.22 15.58 -7.21
N LEU A 409 -33.66 15.61 -5.96
CA LEU A 409 -34.99 15.18 -5.53
C LEU A 409 -35.79 16.41 -5.07
N VAL A 410 -36.99 16.59 -5.60
CA VAL A 410 -37.94 17.62 -5.15
C VAL A 410 -39.06 16.96 -4.38
N VAL A 411 -39.21 17.31 -3.10
CA VAL A 411 -40.32 16.88 -2.24
C VAL A 411 -41.33 18.03 -2.15
N GLN A 412 -42.62 17.74 -2.35
CA GLN A 412 -43.73 18.71 -2.35
C GLN A 412 -44.73 18.46 -1.24
#